data_AF-A0A2J5P7Y2-F1
#
_entry.id   AF-A0A2J5P7Y2-F1
#
_cell.length_a   1.000
_cell.length_b   1.000
_cell.length_c   1.000
_cell.angle_alpha   90.00
_cell.angle_beta   90.00
_cell.angle_gamma   90.00
#
_symmetry.space_group_name_H-M   'P 1'
#
loop_
_entity.id
_entity.type
_entity.pdbx_description
1 polymer ?
#
loop_
_entity_poly.entity_id
_entity_poly.type
_entity_poly.pdbx_seq_one_letter_code
_entity_poly.pdbx_strand_id
1 'polypeptide(L)'
;MIDIIQEYWKSLLWTDGYRFTGVAITLWLLISSVVMGGILAVFLAIGRVSSNKFIQFPIWLFTYIFRGTPLYVQLLVFYSGMYTLEVVKGTELLNAFFRSGLNCTVLALTLNT
;
A
#
# COMPACT_ATOMS: atom_id res chain seq x y z
N MET A 1 11.53 -23.39 13.72
CA MET A 1 10.81 -23.15 12.44
C MET A 1 9.54 -23.99 12.35
N ILE A 2 9.59 -25.27 12.74
CA ILE A 2 8.41 -26.15 12.86
C ILE A 2 7.41 -25.64 13.91
N ASP A 3 7.89 -25.03 15.00
CA ASP A 3 7.04 -24.51 16.08
C ASP A 3 6.15 -23.35 15.63
N ILE A 4 6.70 -22.42 14.85
CA ILE A 4 5.95 -21.29 14.25
C ILE A 4 4.84 -21.84 13.33
N ILE A 5 5.15 -22.85 12.52
CA ILE A 5 4.15 -23.43 11.62
C ILE A 5 3.03 -24.08 12.42
N GLN A 6 3.34 -24.84 13.48
CA GLN A 6 2.35 -25.49 14.34
C GLN A 6 1.45 -24.51 15.11
N GLU A 7 1.96 -23.34 15.43
CA GLU A 7 1.24 -22.32 16.19
C GLU A 7 0.35 -21.43 15.30
N TYR A 8 0.84 -21.03 14.12
CA TYR A 8 0.17 -20.03 13.28
C TYR A 8 -0.64 -20.58 12.10
N TRP A 9 -0.45 -21.85 11.69
CA TRP A 9 -1.17 -22.41 10.53
C TRP A 9 -2.69 -22.35 10.65
N LYS A 10 -3.23 -22.54 11.88
CA LYS A 10 -4.68 -22.44 12.13
C LYS A 10 -5.17 -21.02 11.94
N SER A 11 -4.46 -20.01 12.43
CA SER A 11 -4.85 -18.60 12.25
C SER A 11 -4.78 -18.16 10.77
N LEU A 12 -3.94 -18.81 9.97
CA LEU A 12 -3.82 -18.56 8.54
C LEU A 12 -5.01 -19.08 7.73
N LEU A 13 -5.55 -20.26 8.08
CA LEU A 13 -6.56 -20.99 7.31
C LEU A 13 -7.95 -21.07 7.97
N TRP A 14 -7.99 -21.03 9.29
CA TRP A 14 -9.19 -21.23 10.11
C TRP A 14 -9.57 -19.94 10.84
N THR A 15 -10.86 -19.65 10.90
CA THR A 15 -11.41 -18.54 11.67
C THR A 15 -12.46 -19.04 12.66
N ASP A 16 -12.41 -18.53 13.89
CA ASP A 16 -13.41 -18.79 14.94
C ASP A 16 -14.68 -17.92 14.79
N GLY A 17 -14.90 -17.32 13.61
CA GLY A 17 -16.10 -16.54 13.28
C GLY A 17 -16.07 -15.06 13.67
N TYR A 18 -15.09 -14.63 14.49
CA TYR A 18 -14.96 -13.24 14.96
C TYR A 18 -13.94 -12.39 14.17
N ARG A 19 -13.01 -12.99 13.42
CA ARG A 19 -11.92 -12.29 12.71
C ARG A 19 -11.75 -12.85 11.29
N PHE A 20 -11.33 -12.02 10.33
CA PHE A 20 -10.98 -12.53 9.01
C PHE A 20 -9.71 -13.39 9.08
N THR A 21 -9.69 -14.48 8.31
CA THR A 21 -8.53 -15.37 8.19
C THR A 21 -7.33 -14.65 7.57
N GLY A 22 -6.12 -15.06 7.90
CA GLY A 22 -4.89 -14.47 7.33
C GLY A 22 -4.89 -14.46 5.80
N VAL A 23 -5.25 -15.60 5.17
CA VAL A 23 -5.37 -15.70 3.71
C VAL A 23 -6.41 -14.73 3.14
N ALA A 24 -7.56 -14.59 3.81
CA ALA A 24 -8.63 -13.71 3.35
C ALA A 24 -8.18 -12.24 3.36
N ILE A 25 -7.47 -11.81 4.40
CA ILE A 25 -6.93 -10.44 4.48
C ILE A 25 -5.86 -10.23 3.40
N THR A 26 -4.92 -11.16 3.22
CA THR A 26 -3.89 -11.05 2.20
C THR A 26 -4.49 -10.97 0.80
N LEU A 27 -5.50 -11.80 0.50
CA LEU A 27 -6.18 -11.79 -0.79
C LEU A 27 -6.94 -10.48 -1.01
N TRP A 28 -7.60 -9.97 0.03
CA TRP A 28 -8.30 -8.69 -0.02
C TRP A 28 -7.33 -7.52 -0.27
N LEU A 29 -6.19 -7.50 0.42
CA LEU A 29 -5.12 -6.53 0.20
C LEU A 29 -4.57 -6.62 -1.24
N LEU A 30 -4.28 -7.83 -1.70
CA LEU A 30 -3.75 -8.06 -3.05
C LEU A 30 -4.71 -7.53 -4.12
N ILE A 31 -5.98 -7.95 -4.08
CA ILE A 31 -6.97 -7.57 -5.09
C ILE A 31 -7.22 -6.06 -5.06
N SER A 32 -7.43 -5.48 -3.88
CA SER A 32 -7.70 -4.04 -3.76
C SER A 32 -6.52 -3.21 -4.28
N SER A 33 -5.29 -3.54 -3.88
CA SER A 33 -4.10 -2.81 -4.31
C SER A 33 -3.81 -2.95 -5.80
N VAL A 34 -3.94 -4.16 -6.37
CA VAL A 34 -3.69 -4.38 -7.81
C VAL A 34 -4.74 -3.69 -8.66
N VAL A 35 -6.01 -3.70 -8.26
CA VAL A 35 -7.08 -3.02 -9.02
C VAL A 35 -6.86 -1.50 -8.99
N MET A 36 -6.64 -0.92 -7.81
CA MET A 36 -6.40 0.52 -7.69
C MET A 36 -5.11 0.95 -8.40
N GLY A 37 -4.03 0.18 -8.21
CA GLY A 37 -2.73 0.44 -8.80
C GLY A 37 -2.75 0.30 -10.32
N GLY A 38 -3.44 -0.73 -10.83
CA GLY A 38 -3.63 -0.94 -12.27
C GLY A 38 -4.41 0.18 -12.94
N ILE A 39 -5.50 0.66 -12.32
CA ILE A 39 -6.25 1.81 -12.83
C ILE A 39 -5.36 3.05 -12.90
N LEU A 40 -4.63 3.35 -11.82
CA LEU A 40 -3.70 4.48 -11.76
C LEU A 40 -2.59 4.35 -12.80
N ALA A 41 -2.01 3.16 -12.95
CA ALA A 41 -0.94 2.86 -13.90
C ALA A 41 -1.39 3.09 -15.35
N VAL A 42 -2.63 2.75 -15.70
CA VAL A 42 -3.20 3.01 -17.03
C VAL A 42 -3.25 4.52 -17.31
N PHE A 43 -3.80 5.31 -16.37
CA PHE A 43 -3.86 6.77 -16.53
C PHE A 43 -2.46 7.40 -16.63
N LEU A 44 -1.53 6.97 -15.78
CA LEU A 44 -0.15 7.44 -15.81
C LEU A 44 0.58 7.03 -17.09
N ALA A 45 0.35 5.82 -17.60
CA ALA A 45 0.95 5.34 -18.84
C ALA A 45 0.50 6.19 -20.05
N ILE A 46 -0.79 6.52 -20.12
CA ILE A 46 -1.32 7.41 -21.16
C ILE A 46 -0.65 8.79 -21.08
N GLY A 47 -0.55 9.36 -19.87
CA GLY A 47 0.11 10.65 -19.66
C GLY A 47 1.61 10.64 -20.00
N ARG A 48 2.30 9.50 -19.78
CA ARG A 48 3.73 9.34 -20.08
C ARG A 48 4.05 9.36 -21.58
N VAL A 49 3.13 8.92 -22.42
CA VAL A 49 3.29 8.89 -23.89
C VAL A 49 3.00 10.27 -24.52
N SER A 50 2.44 11.21 -23.76
CA SER A 50 2.19 12.57 -24.22
C SER A 50 3.47 13.27 -24.66
N SER A 51 3.41 14.04 -25.75
CA SER A 51 4.53 14.83 -26.26
C SER A 51 4.90 16.01 -25.35
N ASN A 52 4.05 16.36 -24.39
CA ASN A 52 4.30 17.46 -23.46
C ASN A 52 5.25 17.03 -22.33
N LYS A 53 6.49 17.52 -22.39
CA LYS A 53 7.54 17.27 -21.38
C LYS A 53 7.11 17.66 -19.95
N PHE A 54 6.25 18.66 -19.78
CA PHE A 54 5.75 19.05 -18.45
C PHE A 54 4.83 18.02 -17.81
N ILE A 55 4.19 17.15 -18.59
CA ILE A 55 3.33 16.06 -18.10
C ILE A 55 4.15 14.77 -17.99
N GLN A 56 5.01 14.50 -18.97
CA GLN A 56 5.85 13.30 -18.99
C GLN A 56 6.86 13.28 -17.84
N PHE A 57 7.48 14.42 -17.51
CA PHE A 57 8.52 14.50 -16.48
C PHE A 57 8.03 14.14 -15.06
N PRO A 58 6.94 14.71 -14.53
CA PRO A 58 6.44 14.34 -13.20
C PRO A 58 5.99 12.87 -13.13
N ILE A 59 5.38 12.33 -14.20
CA ILE A 59 5.00 10.92 -14.27
C ILE A 59 6.25 10.01 -14.27
N TRP A 60 7.28 10.39 -15.05
CA TRP A 60 8.55 9.68 -15.06
C TRP A 60 9.18 9.66 -13.67
N LEU A 61 9.28 10.84 -13.02
CA LEU A 61 9.85 10.98 -11.68
C LEU A 61 9.07 10.17 -10.65
N PHE A 62 7.73 10.23 -10.68
CA PHE A 62 6.86 9.41 -9.85
C PHE A 62 7.19 7.93 -10.02
N THR A 63 7.13 7.39 -11.25
CA THR A 63 7.41 5.98 -11.48
C THR A 63 8.83 5.58 -11.08
N TYR A 64 9.80 6.48 -11.25
CA TYR A 64 11.20 6.23 -10.89
C TYR A 64 11.37 6.11 -9.36
N ILE A 65 10.76 7.01 -8.58
CA ILE A 65 10.85 6.98 -7.11
C ILE A 65 10.14 5.74 -6.57
N PHE A 66 8.89 5.49 -6.98
CA PHE A 66 8.09 4.41 -6.42
C PHE A 66 8.55 3.01 -6.84
N ARG A 67 9.22 2.86 -8.00
CA ARG A 67 9.85 1.60 -8.42
C ARG A 67 11.31 1.47 -7.99
N GLY A 68 11.99 2.58 -7.73
CA GLY A 68 13.39 2.60 -7.29
C GLY A 68 13.58 2.50 -5.78
N THR A 69 12.51 2.64 -4.98
CA THR A 69 12.55 2.53 -3.52
C THR A 69 12.06 1.17 -3.04
N PRO A 70 12.70 0.55 -2.04
CA PRO A 70 12.22 -0.71 -1.48
C PRO A 70 10.82 -0.54 -0.86
N LEU A 71 9.90 -1.48 -1.15
CA LEU A 71 8.53 -1.44 -0.63
C LEU A 71 8.47 -1.35 0.90
N TYR A 72 9.38 -2.04 1.60
CA TYR A 72 9.48 -1.96 3.06
C TYR A 72 9.76 -0.54 3.54
N VAL A 73 10.61 0.22 2.84
CA VAL A 73 10.91 1.61 3.18
C VAL A 73 9.68 2.49 2.96
N GLN A 74 8.90 2.25 1.90
CA GLN A 74 7.64 2.97 1.67
C GLN A 74 6.65 2.75 2.80
N LEU A 75 6.50 1.51 3.27
CA LEU A 75 5.64 1.18 4.42
C LEU A 75 6.11 1.90 5.69
N LEU A 76 7.41 1.92 5.97
CA LEU A 76 7.97 2.66 7.12
C LEU A 76 7.70 4.16 7.01
N VAL A 77 7.87 4.74 5.81
CA VAL A 77 7.59 6.16 5.58
C VAL A 77 6.12 6.47 5.80
N PHE A 78 5.19 5.66 5.26
CA PHE A 78 3.76 5.91 5.43
C PHE A 78 3.26 5.65 6.86
N TYR A 79 3.68 4.55 7.48
CA TYR A 79 3.19 4.18 8.80
C TYR A 79 3.87 4.95 9.94
N SER A 80 5.20 5.09 9.90
CA SER A 80 5.97 5.73 10.98
C SER A 80 6.34 7.17 10.66
N GLY A 81 6.68 7.48 9.41
CA GLY A 81 7.07 8.83 8.98
C GLY A 81 5.88 9.80 8.96
N MET A 82 4.86 9.49 8.16
CA MET A 82 3.69 10.37 7.96
C MET A 82 2.86 10.53 9.23
N TYR A 83 2.68 9.47 10.02
CA TYR A 83 1.94 9.55 11.29
C TYR A 83 2.58 10.52 12.30
N THR A 84 3.90 10.74 12.21
CA THR A 84 4.62 11.64 13.11
C THR A 84 4.37 13.12 12.80
N LEU A 85 3.97 13.46 11.58
CA LEU A 85 3.72 14.84 11.15
C LEU A 85 2.53 15.45 11.90
N GLU A 86 2.72 16.63 12.49
CA GLU A 86 1.68 17.33 13.25
C GLU A 86 0.46 17.69 12.40
N VAL A 87 0.65 17.97 11.11
CA VAL A 87 -0.41 18.23 10.13
C VAL A 87 -1.33 17.02 9.95
N VAL A 88 -0.76 15.80 9.98
CA VAL A 88 -1.52 14.54 9.88
C VAL A 88 -2.29 14.28 11.17
N LYS A 89 -1.71 14.61 12.33
CA LYS A 89 -2.38 14.46 13.64
C LYS A 89 -3.53 15.45 13.82
N GLY A 90 -3.38 16.68 13.32
CA GLY A 90 -4.39 17.74 13.42
C GLY A 90 -5.62 17.54 12.54
N THR A 91 -5.52 16.69 11.51
CA THR A 91 -6.66 16.36 10.63
C THR A 91 -7.19 14.98 11.00
N GLU A 92 -8.38 14.91 11.62
CA GLU A 92 -8.95 13.66 12.15
C GLU A 92 -9.05 12.53 11.10
N LEU A 93 -9.40 12.88 9.86
CA LEU A 93 -9.51 11.93 8.76
C LEU A 93 -8.15 11.33 8.36
N LEU A 94 -7.11 12.18 8.30
CA LEU A 94 -5.75 11.76 7.96
C LEU A 94 -5.11 10.94 9.08
N ASN A 95 -5.35 11.34 10.33
CA ASN A 95 -4.94 10.60 11.52
C ASN A 95 -5.56 9.19 11.51
N ALA A 96 -6.88 9.10 11.32
CA ALA A 96 -7.58 7.81 11.23
C ALA A 96 -7.07 6.94 10.08
N PHE A 97 -6.73 7.53 8.94
CA PHE A 97 -6.19 6.81 7.78
C PHE A 97 -4.80 6.26 8.05
N PHE A 98 -3.84 7.09 8.49
CA PHE A 98 -2.44 6.70 8.68
C PHE A 98 -2.20 5.86 9.94
N ARG A 99 -3.11 5.90 10.92
CA ARG A 99 -3.08 5.02 12.10
C ARG A 99 -3.37 3.56 11.75
N SER A 100 -4.14 3.31 10.68
CA SER A 100 -4.44 1.95 10.23
C SER A 100 -3.30 1.40 9.37
N GLY A 101 -2.58 0.41 9.91
CA GLY A 101 -1.53 -0.29 9.17
C GLY A 101 -2.03 -0.92 7.86
N LEU A 102 -3.27 -1.38 7.81
CA LEU A 102 -3.88 -1.93 6.59
C LEU A 102 -4.03 -0.86 5.50
N ASN A 103 -4.49 0.34 5.86
CA ASN A 103 -4.67 1.43 4.90
C ASN A 103 -3.32 1.90 4.33
N CYS A 104 -2.31 2.04 5.20
CA CYS A 104 -0.95 2.34 4.77
C CYS A 104 -0.37 1.26 3.85
N THR A 105 -0.68 -0.01 4.13
CA THR A 105 -0.24 -1.15 3.32
C THR A 105 -0.89 -1.13 1.94
N VAL A 106 -2.22 -0.92 1.87
CA VAL A 106 -2.94 -0.78 0.60
C VAL A 106 -2.38 0.38 -0.21
N LEU A 107 -2.12 1.53 0.42
CA LEU A 107 -1.56 2.70 -0.25
C LEU A 107 -0.17 2.42 -0.83
N ALA A 108 0.74 1.85 -0.05
CA ALA A 108 2.09 1.53 -0.50
C ALA A 108 2.09 0.53 -1.67
N LEU A 109 1.30 -0.55 -1.54
CA LEU A 109 1.17 -1.56 -2.60
C LEU A 109 0.57 -0.97 -3.88
N THR A 110 -0.45 -0.11 -3.74
CA THR A 110 -1.09 0.58 -4.88
C THR A 110 -0.10 1.46 -5.63
N LEU A 111 0.73 2.21 -4.91
CA LEU A 111 1.70 3.14 -5.52
C LEU A 111 2.93 2.42 -6.10
N ASN A 112 3.25 1.21 -5.61
CA ASN A 112 4.37 0.41 -6.09
C ASN A 112 4.03 -0.48 -7.31
N THR A 113 2.74 -0.64 -7.64
CA THR A 113 2.25 -1.43 -8.79
C THR A 113 2.61 -0.78 -10.13
#